data_AF-A0A0B3B615-F1
#
_entry.id   AF-A0A0B3B615-F1
#
_cell.length_a   1.000
_cell.length_b   1.000
_cell.length_c   1.000
_cell.angle_alpha   90.00
_cell.angle_beta   90.00
_cell.angle_gamma   90.00
#
_symmetry.space_group_name_H-M   'P 1'
#
loop_
_entity.id
_entity.type
_entity.pdbx_description
1 polymer ?
#
loop_
_entity_poly.entity_id
_entity_poly.type
_entity_poly.pdbx_seq_one_letter_code
_entity_poly.pdbx_strand_id
1 'polypeptide(L)'
;MIFVSSLKIDLKKFFNTTSIVLILFAAGLIAHGIHEFQEAGAIGIGTEEAWNLNPAINPDGSFPLLHEKGLVGSFFRDLLGYNGNPSVLEVFAYIAYLVIVVFYWKRSSLKKARLFKIASGRN
;
A
#
# COMPACT_ATOMS: atom_id res chain seq x y z
N MET A 1 -11.72 34.12 15.86
CA MET A 1 -10.34 33.76 16.25
C MET A 1 -10.28 32.24 16.40
N ILE A 2 -9.77 31.52 15.39
CA ILE A 2 -9.68 30.05 15.44
C ILE A 2 -8.25 29.66 15.05
N PHE A 3 -7.27 29.96 15.89
CA PHE A 3 -5.91 29.41 15.74
C PHE A 3 -5.18 29.46 17.08
N VAL A 4 -5.69 28.76 18.08
CA VAL A 4 -4.87 28.40 19.25
C VAL A 4 -5.24 27.01 19.73
N SER A 5 -5.00 26.01 18.87
CA SER A 5 -4.74 24.67 19.36
C SER A 5 -3.62 24.09 18.51
N SER A 6 -2.42 24.62 18.72
CA SER A 6 -1.19 23.98 18.26
C SER A 6 -1.05 22.69 19.08
N LEU A 7 -1.71 21.63 18.60
CA LEU A 7 -1.40 20.28 19.04
C LEU A 7 0.11 20.11 18.89
N LYS A 8 0.80 19.80 20.00
CA LYS A 8 2.23 19.45 20.00
C LYS A 8 2.41 18.09 19.31
N ILE A 9 2.09 18.03 18.03
CA ILE A 9 2.28 16.84 17.20
C ILE A 9 3.74 16.85 16.79
N ASP A 10 4.39 15.72 17.00
CA ASP A 10 5.70 15.49 16.41
C ASP A 10 5.52 15.36 14.89
N LEU A 11 5.82 16.44 14.15
CA LEU A 11 5.70 16.47 12.69
C LEU A 11 6.46 15.31 12.05
N LYS A 12 7.60 14.91 12.61
CA LYS A 12 8.39 13.80 12.08
C LYS A 12 7.63 12.48 12.19
N LYS A 13 6.97 12.23 13.32
CA LYS A 13 6.12 11.04 13.49
C LYS A 13 4.92 11.09 12.54
N PHE A 14 4.26 12.24 12.44
CA PHE A 14 3.12 12.42 11.53
C PHE A 14 3.50 12.11 10.07
N PHE A 15 4.54 12.75 9.55
CA PHE A 15 4.99 12.53 8.18
C PHE A 15 5.51 11.12 7.92
N ASN A 16 6.16 10.47 8.89
CA ASN A 16 6.56 9.07 8.74
C ASN A 16 5.35 8.14 8.64
N THR A 17 4.34 8.32 9.50
CA THR A 17 3.13 7.50 9.48
C THR A 17 2.38 7.67 8.16
N THR A 18 2.15 8.91 7.72
CA THR A 18 1.46 9.15 6.45
C THR A 18 2.27 8.64 5.26
N SER A 19 3.60 8.75 5.28
CA SER A 19 4.45 8.18 4.22
C SER A 19 4.29 6.66 4.13
N ILE A 20 4.24 5.94 5.26
CA ILE A 20 4.02 4.49 5.27
C ILE A 20 2.66 4.16 4.65
N VAL A 21 1.61 4.87 5.04
CA VAL A 21 0.26 4.68 4.48
C VAL A 21 0.25 4.94 2.97
N LEU A 22 0.86 6.03 2.51
CA LEU A 22 0.94 6.36 1.08
C LEU A 22 1.74 5.34 0.26
N ILE A 23 2.79 4.76 0.84
CA ILE A 23 3.57 3.68 0.19
C ILE A 23 2.71 2.43 0.05
N LEU A 24 1.96 2.03 1.08
CA LEU A 24 1.05 0.88 0.99
C LEU A 24 -0.08 1.12 -0.03
N PHE A 25 -0.66 2.33 -0.02
CA PHE A 25 -1.67 2.74 -0.99
C PHE A 25 -1.16 2.63 -2.44
N ALA A 26 0.04 3.15 -2.70
CA ALA A 26 0.65 3.08 -4.04
C ALA A 26 0.99 1.64 -4.45
N ALA A 27 1.39 0.78 -3.52
CA ALA A 27 1.58 -0.65 -3.78
C ALA A 27 0.27 -1.31 -4.21
N GLY A 28 -0.83 -1.01 -3.51
CA GLY A 28 -2.17 -1.49 -3.83
C GLY A 28 -2.64 -1.04 -5.21
N LEU A 29 -2.40 0.22 -5.57
CA LEU A 29 -2.76 0.76 -6.89
C LEU A 29 -2.00 0.05 -8.03
N ILE A 30 -0.74 -0.33 -7.81
CA ILE A 30 0.05 -1.09 -8.81
C ILE A 30 -0.51 -2.49 -9.00
N ALA A 31 -0.77 -3.21 -7.91
CA ALA A 31 -1.38 -4.54 -7.99
C ALA A 31 -2.74 -4.48 -8.69
N HIS A 32 -3.59 -3.54 -8.29
CA HIS A 32 -4.89 -3.35 -8.92
C HIS A 32 -4.78 -2.96 -10.40
N GLY A 33 -3.84 -2.08 -10.78
CA GLY A 33 -3.60 -1.78 -12.18
C GLY A 33 -3.21 -3.01 -13.00
N ILE A 34 -2.35 -3.87 -12.46
CA ILE A 34 -1.98 -5.15 -13.09
C ILE A 34 -3.19 -6.06 -13.26
N HIS A 35 -4.04 -6.15 -12.23
CA HIS A 35 -5.29 -6.91 -12.30
C HIS A 35 -6.15 -6.45 -13.48
N GLU A 36 -6.42 -5.15 -13.59
CA GLU A 36 -7.21 -4.58 -14.69
C GLU A 36 -6.55 -4.84 -16.06
N PHE A 37 -5.21 -4.79 -16.15
CA PHE A 37 -4.50 -5.13 -17.39
C PHE A 37 -4.57 -6.63 -17.74
N GLN A 38 -4.61 -7.51 -16.73
CA GLN A 38 -4.81 -8.94 -16.93
C GLN A 38 -6.24 -9.23 -17.38
N GLU A 39 -7.24 -8.60 -16.77
CA GLU A 39 -8.65 -8.72 -17.18
C GLU A 39 -8.90 -8.17 -18.59
N ALA A 40 -8.22 -7.09 -18.97
CA ALA A 40 -8.25 -6.53 -20.31
C ALA A 40 -7.52 -7.39 -21.37
N GLY A 41 -6.84 -8.47 -20.96
CA GLY A 41 -6.06 -9.34 -21.84
C GLY A 41 -4.75 -8.75 -22.34
N ALA A 42 -4.32 -7.59 -21.80
CA ALA A 42 -3.06 -6.96 -22.17
C ALA A 42 -1.84 -7.68 -21.55
N ILE A 43 -2.02 -8.30 -20.38
CA ILE A 43 -1.00 -9.07 -19.67
C ILE A 43 -1.50 -10.49 -19.44
N GLY A 44 -0.94 -11.48 -20.14
CA GLY A 44 -1.35 -12.89 -20.04
C GLY A 44 -0.48 -13.76 -19.13
N ILE A 45 0.39 -13.16 -18.30
CA ILE A 45 1.32 -13.89 -17.43
C ILE A 45 0.87 -13.85 -15.97
N GLY A 46 1.08 -14.95 -15.24
CA GLY A 46 0.83 -15.02 -13.80
C GLY A 46 -0.61 -14.66 -13.39
N THR A 47 -1.59 -14.99 -14.24
CA THR A 47 -3.03 -14.75 -14.04
C THR A 47 -3.69 -15.76 -13.10
N GLU A 48 -2.97 -16.82 -12.75
CA GLU A 48 -3.43 -17.83 -11.80
C GLU A 48 -3.67 -17.20 -10.43
N GLU A 49 -4.78 -17.56 -9.78
CA GLU A 49 -5.08 -17.10 -8.42
C GLU A 49 -4.01 -17.60 -7.44
N ALA A 50 -3.39 -16.69 -6.69
CA ALA A 50 -2.40 -17.04 -5.67
C ALA A 50 -3.08 -17.65 -4.42
N TRP A 51 -4.26 -17.13 -4.08
CA TRP A 51 -5.13 -17.60 -3.01
C TRP A 51 -6.55 -17.10 -3.23
N ASN A 52 -7.51 -17.64 -2.47
CA ASN A 52 -8.88 -17.12 -2.45
C ASN A 52 -9.39 -17.06 -0.99
N LEU A 53 -9.60 -15.85 -0.51
CA LEU A 53 -10.08 -15.51 0.84
C LEU A 53 -11.50 -14.93 0.81
N ASN A 54 -12.11 -14.81 -0.38
CA ASN A 54 -13.44 -14.25 -0.50
C ASN A 54 -14.48 -15.22 0.11
N PRO A 55 -15.25 -14.78 1.13
CA PRO A 55 -16.31 -15.60 1.69
C PRO A 55 -17.44 -15.79 0.67
N ALA A 56 -18.18 -16.90 0.80
CA ALA A 56 -19.34 -17.16 -0.06
C ALA A 56 -20.36 -16.01 0.01
N ILE A 57 -20.98 -15.71 -1.13
CA ILE A 57 -22.02 -14.68 -1.25
C ILE A 57 -23.17 -15.04 -0.33
N ASN A 58 -23.76 -14.04 0.32
CA ASN A 58 -24.88 -14.25 1.22
C ASN A 58 -26.11 -14.78 0.43
N PRO A 59 -27.06 -15.48 1.10
CA PRO A 59 -28.26 -15.98 0.44
C PRO A 59 -29.14 -14.91 -0.23
N ASP A 60 -29.01 -13.65 0.21
CA ASP A 60 -29.71 -12.48 -0.33
C ASP A 60 -29.01 -11.85 -1.54
N GLY A 61 -27.88 -12.41 -1.98
CA GLY A 61 -27.06 -11.89 -3.08
C GLY A 61 -26.13 -10.74 -2.70
N SER A 62 -26.10 -10.31 -1.43
CA SER A 62 -25.18 -9.28 -0.95
C SER A 62 -23.77 -9.82 -0.71
N PHE A 63 -22.76 -8.96 -0.87
CA PHE A 63 -21.39 -9.32 -0.54
C PHE A 63 -21.16 -9.20 0.99
N PRO A 64 -20.60 -10.25 1.64
CA PRO A 64 -20.21 -10.16 3.05
C PRO A 64 -19.23 -9.02 3.31
N LEU A 65 -19.19 -8.48 4.53
CA LEU A 65 -18.41 -7.28 4.87
C LEU A 65 -16.93 -7.34 4.41
N LEU A 66 -16.28 -8.48 4.65
CA LEU A 66 -14.86 -8.69 4.32
C LEU A 66 -14.61 -9.23 2.91
N HIS A 67 -15.66 -9.51 2.14
CA HIS A 67 -15.50 -9.79 0.72
C HIS A 67 -14.93 -8.54 0.04
N GLU A 68 -14.03 -8.70 -0.94
CA GLU A 68 -13.42 -7.56 -1.65
C GLU A 68 -14.43 -6.58 -2.28
N LYS A 69 -15.65 -7.06 -2.61
CA LYS A 69 -16.78 -6.27 -3.15
C LYS A 69 -17.77 -5.84 -2.06
N GLY A 70 -17.56 -6.29 -0.82
CA GLY A 70 -18.31 -5.88 0.36
C GLY A 70 -17.87 -4.51 0.87
N LEU A 71 -18.60 -3.99 1.86
CA LEU A 71 -18.39 -2.62 2.37
C LEU A 71 -16.97 -2.41 2.95
N VAL A 72 -16.49 -3.36 3.75
CA VAL A 72 -15.19 -3.23 4.43
C VAL A 72 -14.07 -3.67 3.51
N GLY A 73 -14.25 -4.77 2.76
CA GLY A 73 -13.26 -5.25 1.82
C GLY A 73 -12.97 -4.26 0.70
N SER A 74 -13.99 -3.62 0.10
CA SER A 74 -13.77 -2.64 -0.96
C SER A 74 -13.04 -1.39 -0.47
N PHE A 75 -13.34 -0.92 0.76
CA PHE A 75 -12.60 0.18 1.37
C PHE A 75 -11.11 -0.16 1.55
N PHE A 76 -10.78 -1.35 2.06
CA PHE A 76 -9.38 -1.77 2.21
C PHE A 76 -8.72 -2.13 0.89
N ARG A 77 -9.48 -2.56 -0.12
CA ARG A 77 -8.99 -2.77 -1.47
C ARG A 77 -8.49 -1.46 -2.03
N ASP A 78 -9.32 -0.43 -1.96
CA ASP A 78 -9.01 0.88 -2.52
C ASP A 78 -7.94 1.61 -1.69
N LEU A 79 -7.89 1.41 -0.37
CA LEU A 79 -6.94 2.10 0.52
C LEU A 79 -5.59 1.38 0.70
N LEU A 80 -5.56 0.06 0.76
CA LEU A 80 -4.37 -0.73 1.10
C LEU A 80 -4.01 -1.78 0.04
N GLY A 81 -4.84 -1.96 -1.00
CA GLY A 81 -4.68 -3.01 -2.01
C GLY A 81 -5.15 -4.39 -1.56
N TYR A 82 -6.10 -4.47 -0.61
CA TYR A 82 -6.70 -5.75 -0.24
C TYR A 82 -7.37 -6.42 -1.45
N ASN A 83 -6.89 -7.60 -1.83
CA ASN A 83 -7.50 -8.42 -2.87
C ASN A 83 -7.83 -9.79 -2.26
N GLY A 84 -9.08 -10.24 -2.40
CA GLY A 84 -9.54 -11.51 -1.87
C GLY A 84 -9.06 -12.70 -2.69
N ASN A 85 -8.84 -12.51 -4.00
CA ASN A 85 -8.33 -13.51 -4.91
C ASN A 85 -7.30 -12.94 -5.92
N PRO A 86 -6.15 -12.42 -5.45
CA PRO A 86 -5.16 -11.82 -6.33
C PRO A 86 -4.48 -12.86 -7.20
N SER A 87 -4.05 -12.42 -8.38
CA SER A 87 -3.17 -13.23 -9.22
C SER A 87 -1.74 -13.29 -8.65
N VAL A 88 -0.98 -14.32 -9.01
CA VAL A 88 0.43 -14.45 -8.61
C VAL A 88 1.25 -13.21 -9.01
N LEU A 89 0.96 -12.62 -10.17
CA LEU A 89 1.65 -11.42 -10.65
C LEU A 89 1.33 -10.20 -9.79
N GLU A 90 0.08 -10.02 -9.38
CA GLU A 90 -0.33 -8.91 -8.50
C GLU A 90 0.45 -8.95 -7.18
N VAL A 91 0.53 -10.13 -6.56
CA VAL A 91 1.26 -10.35 -5.30
C VAL A 91 2.75 -10.03 -5.48
N PHE A 92 3.34 -10.54 -6.56
CA PHE A 92 4.74 -10.27 -6.87
C PHE A 92 4.99 -8.77 -7.06
N ALA A 93 4.15 -8.09 -7.83
CA ALA A 93 4.28 -6.66 -8.10
C ALA A 93 4.13 -5.81 -6.83
N TYR A 94 3.17 -6.17 -5.97
CA TYR A 94 2.99 -5.51 -4.66
C TYR A 94 4.25 -5.63 -3.81
N ILE A 95 4.78 -6.85 -3.65
CA ILE A 95 5.99 -7.10 -2.84
C ILE A 95 7.22 -6.42 -3.47
N ALA A 96 7.39 -6.53 -4.79
CA ALA A 96 8.50 -5.91 -5.50
C ALA A 96 8.49 -4.39 -5.32
N TYR A 97 7.33 -3.75 -5.45
CA TYR A 97 7.18 -2.32 -5.20
C TYR A 97 7.59 -1.95 -3.77
N LEU A 98 7.07 -2.65 -2.76
CA LEU A 98 7.41 -2.38 -1.36
C LEU A 98 8.91 -2.54 -1.08
N VAL A 99 9.53 -3.62 -1.58
CA VAL A 99 10.97 -3.86 -1.41
C VAL A 99 11.78 -2.73 -2.02
N ILE A 100 11.46 -2.33 -3.26
CA ILE A 100 12.15 -1.24 -3.95
C ILE A 100 12.02 0.07 -3.17
N VAL A 101 10.80 0.47 -2.82
CA VAL A 101 10.53 1.75 -2.17
C VAL A 101 11.14 1.80 -0.78
N VAL A 102 10.99 0.74 0.04
CA VAL A 102 11.58 0.69 1.39
C VAL A 102 13.11 0.69 1.32
N PHE A 103 13.71 0.00 0.35
CA PHE A 103 15.15 0.04 0.12
C PHE A 103 15.65 1.46 -0.17
N TYR A 104 15.02 2.16 -1.12
CA TYR A 104 15.38 3.55 -1.46
C TYR A 104 15.12 4.52 -0.30
N TRP A 105 14.01 4.35 0.43
CA TRP A 105 13.67 5.19 1.58
C TRP A 105 14.67 5.06 2.72
N LYS A 106 15.10 3.82 3.05
CA LYS A 106 16.16 3.60 4.04
C LYS A 106 17.49 4.21 3.60
N ARG A 107 17.86 4.03 2.32
CA ARG A 107 19.12 4.56 1.79
C ARG A 107 19.18 6.08 1.78
N SER A 108 18.09 6.77 1.47
CA SER A 108 18.02 8.23 1.47
C SER A 108 18.07 8.81 2.89
N SER A 109 17.42 8.15 3.86
CA SER A 109 17.49 8.51 5.28
C SER A 109 18.92 8.42 5.84
N LEU A 110 19.66 7.35 5.50
CA LEU A 110 21.04 7.15 5.94
C LEU A 110 22.02 8.20 5.36
N LYS A 111 21.88 8.54 4.06
CA LYS A 111 22.71 9.59 3.43
C LYS A 111 22.51 10.94 4.12
N LYS A 112 21.26 11.30 4.44
CA LYS A 112 20.94 12.58 5.09
C LYS A 112 21.57 12.70 6.48
N ALA A 113 21.55 11.61 7.27
CA ALA A 113 22.18 11.57 8.59
C ALA A 113 23.71 11.72 8.51
N ARG A 114 24.36 11.05 7.55
CA ARG A 114 25.81 11.12 7.36
C ARG A 114 26.27 12.53 6.95
N LEU A 115 25.56 13.17 6.02
CA LEU A 115 25.88 14.54 5.58
C LEU A 115 25.73 15.55 6.70
N PHE A 116 24.69 15.42 7.53
CA PHE A 116 24.50 16.28 8.71
C PHE A 116 25.61 16.09 9.76
N LYS A 117 26.09 14.86 9.98
CA LYS A 117 27.23 14.60 10.87
C LYS A 117 28.51 15.29 10.36
N ILE A 118 28.80 15.18 9.06
CA ILE A 118 29.98 15.82 8.44
C ILE A 118 29.88 17.36 8.50
N ALA A 119 28.72 17.92 8.17
CA ALA A 119 28.51 19.38 8.18
C ALA A 119 28.53 20.00 9.58
N SER A 120 28.23 19.23 10.64
CA SER A 120 28.19 19.72 12.02
C SER A 120 29.51 19.58 12.79
N GLY A 121 30.60 19.14 12.14
CA GLY A 121 31.96 19.14 12.71
C GLY A 121 32.18 18.27 13.95
N ARG A 122 31.20 17.43 14.32
CA ARG A 122 31.32 16.50 15.46
C ARG A 122 31.88 15.17 14.96
N ASN A 123 33.19 14.99 15.12
CA ASN A 123 33.87 13.71 14.97
C ASN A 123 33.32 12.70 15.99
#